data_AF-A0AAW5M6D6-F1
#
_entry.id   AF-A0AAW5M6D6-F1
#
_cell.length_a   1.000
_cell.length_b   1.000
_cell.length_c   1.000
_cell.angle_alpha   90.00
_cell.angle_beta   90.00
_cell.angle_gamma   90.00
#
_symmetry.space_group_name_H-M   'P 1'
#
loop_
_entity.id
_entity.type
_entity.pdbx_description
1 polymer ?
#
loop_
_entity_poly.entity_id
_entity_poly.type
_entity_poly.pdbx_seq_one_letter_code
_entity_poly.pdbx_strand_id
1 'polypeptide(L)'
;MKIETLSNSEFEKLLGVRLLEFGGLRTPGHIEYFKKYYNSSFEDLSFGVFYPEGEIIVLLTRHIVNDSAHYGWYGQSALLLCKGKAEQQRQAELVAQAHILSLLQEGGVIDFQESSSEISFVARTLLVLGISPRVYSEQIIRLVSDELMLSDMRKVFRQNINWGARHLECKIIDANNVTEQDFLDFEEFHVAVAGRRTRSHDSWVEQMRLVQTGENFLVVSHLNETLVGMSLFAASGKLAYYSVGVYERELFHFPLSHYPIWLGILHSRDMGCVEFSMGESVYNNVINSLGHLSTEKECNISHFKRGFGGDIRSSLRFYGDLKV
;
A
#
# COMPACT_ATOMS: atom_id res chain seq x y z
N MET A 1 -15.19 -28.53 -5.19
CA MET A 1 -14.98 -27.10 -5.46
C MET A 1 -13.87 -26.97 -6.49
N LYS A 2 -13.98 -26.00 -7.40
CA LYS A 2 -13.02 -25.79 -8.48
C LYS A 2 -12.16 -24.58 -8.14
N ILE A 3 -10.89 -24.65 -8.54
CA ILE A 3 -9.96 -23.53 -8.53
C ILE A 3 -10.18 -22.74 -9.82
N GLU A 4 -10.44 -21.44 -9.68
CA GLU A 4 -10.50 -20.52 -10.80
C GLU A 4 -9.22 -19.68 -10.82
N THR A 5 -8.59 -19.57 -11.98
CA THR A 5 -7.38 -18.76 -12.18
C THR A 5 -7.66 -17.67 -13.21
N LEU A 6 -6.69 -16.80 -13.48
CA LEU A 6 -6.84 -15.71 -14.45
C LEU A 6 -7.10 -16.15 -15.90
N SER A 7 -6.97 -17.45 -16.21
CA SER A 7 -7.43 -17.98 -17.51
C SER A 7 -8.96 -17.97 -17.64
N ASN A 8 -9.68 -17.84 -16.53
CA ASN A 8 -11.12 -17.61 -16.51
C ASN A 8 -11.44 -16.11 -16.47
N SER A 9 -12.00 -15.60 -17.56
CA SER A 9 -12.37 -14.17 -17.70
C SER A 9 -13.40 -13.68 -16.67
N GLU A 10 -14.24 -14.56 -16.11
CA GLU A 10 -15.19 -14.18 -15.06
C GLU A 10 -14.46 -13.95 -13.73
N PHE A 11 -13.48 -14.79 -13.43
CA PHE A 11 -12.63 -14.63 -12.25
C PHE A 11 -11.77 -13.37 -12.35
N GLU A 12 -11.16 -13.10 -13.50
CA GLU A 12 -10.38 -11.89 -13.73
C GLU A 12 -11.20 -10.61 -13.48
N LYS A 13 -12.42 -10.55 -14.04
CA LYS A 13 -13.34 -9.41 -13.80
C LYS A 13 -13.71 -9.28 -12.32
N LEU A 14 -14.04 -10.40 -11.68
CA LEU A 14 -14.38 -10.42 -10.25
C LEU A 14 -13.22 -9.93 -9.38
N LEU A 15 -12.00 -10.40 -9.67
CA LEU A 15 -10.80 -9.99 -8.97
C LEU A 15 -10.59 -8.48 -9.11
N GLY A 16 -10.70 -7.93 -10.32
CA GLY A 16 -10.62 -6.49 -10.56
C GLY A 16 -11.59 -5.67 -9.69
N VAL A 17 -12.84 -6.13 -9.58
CA VAL A 17 -13.84 -5.51 -8.69
C VAL A 17 -13.41 -5.59 -7.23
N ARG A 18 -12.92 -6.74 -6.75
CA ARG A 18 -12.46 -6.90 -5.36
C ARG A 18 -11.25 -6.02 -5.02
N LEU A 19 -10.31 -5.89 -5.95
CA LEU A 19 -9.14 -5.03 -5.79
C LEU A 19 -9.53 -3.55 -5.69
N LEU A 20 -10.51 -3.10 -6.49
CA LEU A 20 -11.06 -1.74 -6.39
C LEU A 20 -11.88 -1.52 -5.11
N GLU A 21 -12.67 -2.51 -4.67
CA GLU A 21 -13.42 -2.43 -3.41
C GLU A 21 -12.51 -2.31 -2.19
N PHE A 22 -11.37 -3.01 -2.19
CA PHE A 22 -10.37 -2.93 -1.12
C PHE A 22 -9.59 -1.61 -1.19
N GLY A 23 -9.11 -1.25 -2.39
CA GLY A 23 -8.39 0.00 -2.65
C GLY A 23 -6.96 0.04 -2.10
N GLY A 24 -6.47 1.26 -1.87
CA GLY A 24 -5.08 1.54 -1.54
C GLY A 24 -4.14 1.17 -2.69
N LEU A 25 -3.00 0.55 -2.37
CA LEU A 25 -1.98 0.15 -3.35
C LEU A 25 -2.27 -1.18 -4.08
N ARG A 26 -3.54 -1.59 -4.20
CA ARG A 26 -3.87 -2.95 -4.69
C ARG A 26 -4.78 -2.97 -5.91
N THR A 27 -5.19 -1.82 -6.41
CA THR A 27 -6.08 -1.71 -7.56
C THR A 27 -5.43 -2.26 -8.84
N PRO A 28 -6.23 -2.55 -9.89
CA PRO A 28 -5.68 -2.96 -11.18
C PRO A 28 -4.64 -1.97 -11.74
N GLY A 29 -4.79 -0.66 -11.51
CA GLY A 29 -3.78 0.30 -11.93
C GLY A 29 -2.47 0.19 -11.17
N HIS A 30 -2.51 -0.13 -9.88
CA HIS A 30 -1.31 -0.31 -9.08
C HIS A 30 -0.50 -1.54 -9.51
N ILE A 31 -1.16 -2.57 -10.06
CA ILE A 31 -0.46 -3.73 -10.65
C ILE A 31 0.46 -3.28 -11.79
N GLU A 32 -0.05 -2.48 -12.72
CA GLU A 32 0.75 -1.97 -13.85
C GLU A 32 1.87 -1.04 -13.37
N TYR A 33 1.57 -0.17 -12.39
CA TYR A 33 2.58 0.65 -11.74
C TYR A 33 3.72 -0.19 -11.15
N PHE A 34 3.42 -1.25 -10.39
CA PHE A 34 4.45 -2.05 -9.73
C PHE A 34 5.29 -2.88 -10.71
N LYS A 35 4.70 -3.38 -11.80
CA LYS A 35 5.46 -4.01 -12.90
C LYS A 35 6.56 -3.08 -13.42
N LYS A 36 6.24 -1.80 -13.62
CA LYS A 36 7.21 -0.77 -14.07
C LYS A 36 8.17 -0.33 -12.98
N TYR A 37 7.68 -0.19 -11.73
CA TYR A 37 8.48 0.27 -10.60
C TYR A 37 9.59 -0.71 -10.22
N TYR A 38 9.26 -1.99 -10.11
CA TYR A 38 10.23 -3.04 -9.78
C TYR A 38 11.00 -3.55 -11.01
N ASN A 39 10.61 -3.15 -12.23
CA ASN A 39 11.21 -3.58 -13.48
C ASN A 39 11.45 -5.10 -13.53
N SER A 40 10.45 -5.86 -13.07
CA SER A 40 10.52 -7.30 -12.88
C SER A 40 9.41 -7.99 -13.68
N SER A 41 9.70 -9.17 -14.22
CA SER A 41 8.70 -10.00 -14.89
C SER A 41 7.96 -10.82 -13.84
N PHE A 42 6.71 -10.43 -13.55
CA PHE A 42 5.84 -11.13 -12.62
C PHE A 42 4.94 -12.10 -13.39
N GLU A 43 4.93 -13.36 -12.95
CA GLU A 43 3.90 -14.33 -13.27
C GLU A 43 2.81 -14.26 -12.21
N ASP A 44 1.57 -14.05 -12.64
CA ASP A 44 0.43 -14.02 -11.72
C ASP A 44 -0.11 -15.43 -11.48
N LEU A 45 0.00 -15.88 -10.25
CA LEU A 45 -0.41 -17.18 -9.74
C LEU A 45 -1.68 -17.07 -8.88
N SER A 46 -2.40 -15.95 -8.95
CA SER A 46 -3.60 -15.71 -8.15
C SER A 46 -4.73 -16.65 -8.55
N PHE A 47 -5.50 -17.06 -7.55
CA PHE A 47 -6.60 -18.00 -7.75
C PHE A 47 -7.74 -17.78 -6.76
N GLY A 48 -8.92 -18.22 -7.16
CA GLY A 48 -10.14 -18.23 -6.37
C GLY A 48 -10.65 -19.65 -6.11
N VAL A 49 -11.25 -19.86 -4.94
CA VAL A 49 -12.06 -21.04 -4.62
C VAL A 49 -13.42 -20.56 -4.14
N PHE A 50 -14.45 -20.91 -4.90
CA PHE A 50 -15.83 -20.46 -4.68
C PHE A 50 -16.68 -21.57 -4.08
N TYR A 51 -17.56 -21.20 -3.16
CA TYR A 51 -18.50 -22.08 -2.49
C TYR A 51 -19.82 -21.34 -2.20
N PRO A 52 -20.92 -22.02 -1.85
CA PRO A 52 -22.18 -21.36 -1.55
C PRO A 52 -22.00 -20.25 -0.49
N GLU A 53 -22.40 -19.04 -0.85
CA GLU A 53 -22.32 -17.84 -0.02
C GLU A 53 -20.91 -17.38 0.38
N GLY A 54 -19.85 -17.88 -0.27
CA GLY A 54 -18.50 -17.45 0.04
C GLY A 54 -17.44 -17.68 -1.03
N GLU A 55 -16.32 -17.02 -0.84
CA GLU A 55 -15.17 -17.04 -1.74
C GLU A 55 -13.87 -16.93 -0.93
N ILE A 56 -12.84 -17.60 -1.43
CA ILE A 56 -11.46 -17.48 -1.00
C ILE A 56 -10.68 -17.05 -2.23
N ILE A 57 -9.95 -15.94 -2.16
CA ILE A 57 -9.06 -15.48 -3.22
C ILE A 57 -7.67 -15.30 -2.62
N VAL A 58 -6.68 -15.95 -3.22
CA VAL A 58 -5.27 -15.79 -2.86
C VAL A 58 -4.61 -14.93 -3.92
N LEU A 59 -4.05 -13.79 -3.51
CA LEU A 59 -3.26 -12.92 -4.37
C LEU A 59 -1.80 -13.33 -4.26
N LEU A 60 -1.26 -13.85 -5.36
CA LEU A 60 0.08 -14.43 -5.41
C LEU A 60 0.69 -14.19 -6.79
N THR A 61 1.90 -13.65 -6.80
CA THR A 61 2.76 -13.58 -7.98
C THR A 61 4.08 -14.27 -7.69
N ARG A 62 4.72 -14.78 -8.73
CA ARG A 62 6.11 -15.25 -8.73
C ARG A 62 6.95 -14.36 -9.65
N HIS A 63 8.16 -14.06 -9.23
CA HIS A 63 9.20 -13.49 -10.10
C HIS A 63 10.56 -14.06 -9.72
N ILE A 64 11.53 -14.00 -10.62
CA ILE A 64 12.89 -14.50 -10.37
C ILE A 64 13.81 -13.34 -10.00
N VAL A 65 14.52 -13.49 -8.88
CA VAL A 65 15.56 -12.56 -8.42
C VAL A 65 16.80 -13.37 -8.07
N ASN A 66 17.93 -13.08 -8.72
CA ASN A 66 19.19 -13.80 -8.51
C ASN A 66 19.04 -15.33 -8.57
N ASP A 67 18.36 -15.83 -9.62
CA ASP A 67 18.06 -17.24 -9.86
C ASP A 67 17.21 -17.94 -8.78
N SER A 68 16.62 -17.18 -7.85
CA SER A 68 15.67 -17.66 -6.85
C SER A 68 14.25 -17.22 -7.17
N ALA A 69 13.26 -18.08 -6.92
CA ALA A 69 11.86 -17.71 -7.02
C ALA A 69 11.44 -16.85 -5.81
N HIS A 70 10.77 -15.74 -6.07
CA HIS A 70 10.20 -14.85 -5.06
C HIS A 70 8.69 -14.77 -5.22
N TYR A 71 7.99 -15.21 -4.18
CA TYR A 71 6.54 -15.22 -4.08
C TYR A 71 6.06 -14.04 -3.24
N GLY A 72 5.11 -13.27 -3.78
CA GLY A 72 4.56 -12.07 -3.16
C GLY A 72 3.34 -11.60 -3.95
N TRP A 73 3.15 -10.29 -4.08
CA TRP A 73 2.13 -9.69 -4.93
C TRP A 73 2.64 -8.44 -5.61
N TYR A 74 3.18 -8.57 -6.83
CA TYR A 74 3.76 -7.47 -7.60
C TYR A 74 4.76 -6.63 -6.78
N GLY A 75 5.66 -7.30 -6.05
CA GLY A 75 6.67 -6.67 -5.18
C GLY A 75 6.16 -6.22 -3.79
N GLN A 76 4.87 -6.42 -3.51
CA GLN A 76 4.28 -6.35 -2.16
C GLN A 76 4.16 -7.77 -1.56
N SER A 77 3.68 -7.87 -0.32
CA SER A 77 3.32 -9.15 0.29
C SER A 77 2.09 -9.76 -0.40
N ALA A 78 2.14 -11.07 -0.64
CA ALA A 78 0.97 -11.88 -0.97
C ALA A 78 -0.10 -11.75 0.12
N LEU A 79 -1.38 -11.92 -0.25
CA LEU A 79 -2.48 -11.77 0.69
C LEU A 79 -3.65 -12.69 0.39
N LEU A 80 -4.48 -12.87 1.41
CA LEU A 80 -5.69 -13.66 1.37
C LEU A 80 -6.91 -12.74 1.48
N LEU A 81 -7.83 -12.82 0.52
CA LEU A 81 -9.14 -12.20 0.57
C LEU A 81 -10.19 -13.28 0.81
N CYS A 82 -10.95 -13.17 1.90
CA CYS A 82 -12.04 -14.09 2.21
C CYS A 82 -13.34 -13.32 2.41
N LYS A 83 -14.43 -13.85 1.86
CA LYS A 83 -15.78 -13.32 2.08
C LYS A 83 -16.76 -14.48 2.24
N GLY A 84 -17.72 -14.30 3.15
CA GLY A 84 -18.68 -15.35 3.51
C GLY A 84 -18.13 -16.31 4.57
N LYS A 85 -19.00 -16.78 5.46
CA LYS A 85 -18.75 -17.90 6.38
C LYS A 85 -19.87 -18.89 6.18
N ALA A 86 -19.56 -20.10 5.74
CA ALA A 86 -20.54 -21.13 5.45
C ALA A 86 -20.01 -22.53 5.79
N GLU A 87 -20.91 -23.51 5.88
CA GLU A 87 -20.62 -24.91 6.20
C GLU A 87 -19.51 -25.51 5.33
N GLN A 88 -19.41 -25.08 4.07
CA GLN A 88 -18.44 -25.62 3.12
C GLN A 88 -17.09 -24.88 3.10
N GLN A 89 -16.91 -23.82 3.89
CA GLN A 89 -15.67 -23.04 3.95
C GLN A 89 -14.45 -23.93 4.20
N ARG A 90 -14.58 -24.91 5.12
CA ARG A 90 -13.47 -25.79 5.46
C ARG A 90 -12.99 -26.65 4.27
N GLN A 91 -13.91 -27.08 3.43
CA GLN A 91 -13.58 -27.83 2.21
C GLN A 91 -12.87 -26.93 1.20
N ALA A 92 -13.33 -25.67 1.07
CA ALA A 92 -12.70 -24.67 0.21
C ALA A 92 -11.25 -24.37 0.65
N GLU A 93 -11.02 -24.22 1.96
CA GLU A 93 -9.70 -24.02 2.54
C GLU A 93 -8.75 -25.19 2.23
N LEU A 94 -9.24 -26.44 2.32
CA LEU A 94 -8.40 -27.62 2.01
C LEU A 94 -8.01 -27.68 0.53
N VAL A 95 -8.93 -27.33 -0.37
CA VAL A 95 -8.63 -27.24 -1.81
C VAL A 95 -7.61 -26.13 -2.09
N ALA A 96 -7.81 -24.95 -1.49
CA ALA A 96 -6.89 -23.83 -1.63
C ALA A 96 -5.51 -24.14 -1.03
N GLN A 97 -5.46 -24.85 0.10
CA GLN A 97 -4.23 -25.27 0.76
C GLN A 97 -3.42 -26.25 -0.09
N ALA A 98 -4.08 -27.25 -0.71
CA ALA A 98 -3.40 -28.18 -1.61
C ALA A 98 -2.83 -27.45 -2.83
N HIS A 99 -3.56 -26.47 -3.37
CA HIS A 99 -3.10 -25.71 -4.52
C HIS A 99 -1.91 -24.81 -4.20
N ILE A 100 -1.95 -24.05 -3.09
CA ILE A 100 -0.82 -23.17 -2.73
C ILE A 100 0.45 -23.99 -2.47
N LEU A 101 0.35 -25.16 -1.83
CA LEU A 101 1.50 -26.05 -1.65
C LEU A 101 2.10 -26.50 -3.00
N SER A 102 1.26 -26.81 -3.98
CA SER A 102 1.72 -27.14 -5.33
C SER A 102 2.42 -25.97 -6.02
N LEU A 103 1.97 -24.73 -5.80
CA LEU A 103 2.60 -23.54 -6.37
C LEU A 103 3.95 -23.22 -5.72
N LEU A 104 4.13 -23.55 -4.44
CA LEU A 104 5.34 -23.27 -3.66
C LEU A 104 6.37 -24.41 -3.68
N GLN A 105 6.12 -25.49 -4.44
CA GLN A 105 6.93 -26.71 -4.42
C GLN A 105 8.38 -26.53 -4.89
N GLU A 106 8.65 -25.50 -5.71
CA GLU A 106 9.99 -25.22 -6.23
C GLU A 106 10.91 -24.53 -5.20
N GLY A 107 10.39 -24.22 -4.01
CA GLY A 107 11.10 -23.44 -3.01
C GLY A 107 11.27 -21.98 -3.44
N GLY A 108 12.11 -21.24 -2.72
CA GLY A 108 12.35 -19.80 -2.96
C GLY A 108 12.02 -18.96 -1.73
N VAL A 109 11.75 -17.67 -1.92
CA VAL A 109 11.40 -16.74 -0.83
C VAL A 109 9.91 -16.43 -0.88
N ILE A 110 9.20 -16.53 0.24
CA ILE A 110 7.81 -16.10 0.37
C ILE A 110 7.72 -14.81 1.17
N ASP A 111 6.88 -13.89 0.72
CA ASP A 111 6.42 -12.72 1.45
C ASP A 111 4.88 -12.72 1.49
N PHE A 112 4.29 -13.01 2.64
CA PHE A 112 2.85 -13.10 2.81
C PHE A 112 2.38 -12.31 4.03
N GLN A 113 1.31 -11.53 3.89
CA GLN A 113 0.70 -10.77 4.97
C GLN A 113 -0.62 -11.42 5.41
N GLU A 114 -0.66 -11.78 6.69
CA GLU A 114 -1.84 -12.26 7.39
C GLU A 114 -2.50 -11.11 8.15
N SER A 115 -3.64 -10.64 7.66
CA SER A 115 -4.40 -9.52 8.23
C SER A 115 -5.59 -9.96 9.11
N SER A 116 -5.92 -11.26 9.16
CA SER A 116 -6.99 -11.80 9.99
C SER A 116 -6.58 -11.89 11.46
N SER A 117 -7.56 -11.74 12.37
CA SER A 117 -7.36 -12.01 13.80
C SER A 117 -7.13 -13.49 14.09
N GLU A 118 -7.68 -14.37 13.25
CA GLU A 118 -7.47 -15.81 13.29
C GLU A 118 -6.50 -16.22 12.19
N ILE A 119 -5.49 -17.04 12.53
CA ILE A 119 -4.48 -17.53 11.57
C ILE A 119 -5.18 -18.30 10.44
N SER A 120 -5.01 -17.84 9.19
CA SER A 120 -5.61 -18.49 8.02
C SER A 120 -4.97 -19.85 7.70
N PHE A 121 -5.56 -20.58 6.76
CA PHE A 121 -4.96 -21.81 6.25
C PHE A 121 -3.61 -21.57 5.55
N VAL A 122 -3.41 -20.40 4.93
CA VAL A 122 -2.12 -20.02 4.32
C VAL A 122 -1.08 -19.84 5.41
N ALA A 123 -1.36 -19.00 6.41
CA ALA A 123 -0.44 -18.76 7.52
C ALA A 123 -0.09 -20.05 8.29
N ARG A 124 -1.06 -20.94 8.54
CA ARG A 124 -0.81 -22.27 9.12
C ARG A 124 0.11 -23.12 8.24
N THR A 125 -0.07 -23.08 6.93
CA THR A 125 0.78 -23.80 5.98
C THR A 125 2.21 -23.28 6.03
N LEU A 126 2.40 -21.96 6.04
CA LEU A 126 3.72 -21.34 6.15
C LEU A 126 4.42 -21.66 7.48
N LEU A 127 3.69 -21.73 8.59
CA LEU A 127 4.24 -22.19 9.87
C LEU A 127 4.74 -23.63 9.81
N VAL A 128 4.00 -24.54 9.17
CA VAL A 128 4.42 -25.95 8.99
C VAL A 128 5.67 -26.04 8.11
N LEU A 129 5.80 -25.15 7.12
CA LEU A 129 7.01 -25.01 6.29
C LEU A 129 8.18 -24.32 7.02
N GLY A 130 8.01 -23.96 8.31
CA GLY A 130 9.06 -23.38 9.14
C GLY A 130 9.26 -21.87 8.95
N ILE A 131 8.32 -21.18 8.29
CA ILE A 131 8.38 -19.73 8.12
C ILE A 131 7.79 -19.06 9.36
N SER A 132 8.65 -18.38 10.12
CA SER A 132 8.25 -17.64 11.31
C SER A 132 7.60 -16.30 10.95
N PRO A 133 6.44 -15.95 11.52
CA PRO A 133 5.84 -14.65 11.34
C PRO A 133 6.58 -13.58 12.14
N ARG A 134 6.52 -12.35 11.64
CA ARG A 134 6.91 -11.12 12.35
C ARG A 134 5.74 -10.17 12.41
N VAL A 135 5.72 -9.30 13.42
CA VAL A 135 4.65 -8.29 13.54
C VAL A 135 4.90 -7.21 12.50
N TYR A 136 3.90 -6.94 11.66
CA TYR A 136 3.81 -5.75 10.83
C TYR A 136 2.85 -4.77 11.50
N SER A 137 3.35 -3.60 11.87
CA SER A 137 2.57 -2.55 12.51
C SER A 137 2.35 -1.41 11.53
N GLU A 138 1.11 -1.08 11.24
CA GLU A 138 0.72 -0.02 10.30
C GLU A 138 0.00 1.11 11.05
N GLN A 139 0.32 2.35 10.72
CA GLN A 139 -0.39 3.51 11.28
C GLN A 139 -1.61 3.82 10.40
N ILE A 140 -2.81 3.66 10.97
CA ILE A 140 -4.09 3.81 10.26
C ILE A 140 -4.92 4.92 10.92
N ILE A 141 -5.35 5.89 10.12
CA ILE A 141 -6.29 6.94 10.52
C ILE A 141 -7.69 6.53 10.05
N ARG A 142 -8.67 6.54 10.96
CA ARG A 142 -10.09 6.39 10.57
C ARG A 142 -10.60 7.72 10.03
N LEU A 143 -11.21 7.69 8.84
CA LEU A 143 -11.70 8.88 8.16
C LEU A 143 -13.11 9.23 8.69
N VAL A 144 -13.12 10.04 9.74
CA VAL A 144 -14.33 10.51 10.44
C VAL A 144 -14.48 12.04 10.30
N SER A 145 -15.11 12.72 11.26
CA SER A 145 -15.19 14.18 11.25
C SER A 145 -13.82 14.84 11.46
N ASP A 146 -13.64 16.02 10.89
CA ASP A 146 -12.40 16.81 11.01
C ASP A 146 -12.01 17.03 12.47
N GLU A 147 -12.99 17.36 13.32
CA GLU A 147 -12.79 17.60 14.75
C GLU A 147 -12.17 16.38 15.46
N LEU A 148 -12.72 15.19 15.22
CA LEU A 148 -12.22 13.96 15.84
C LEU A 148 -10.81 13.65 15.33
N MET A 149 -10.59 13.70 14.02
CA MET A 149 -9.26 13.45 13.43
C MET A 149 -8.22 14.44 13.94
N LEU A 150 -8.54 15.74 13.99
CA LEU A 150 -7.63 16.77 14.52
C LEU A 150 -7.35 16.59 16.02
N SER A 151 -8.36 16.20 16.80
CA SER A 151 -8.21 15.99 18.24
C SER A 151 -7.19 14.90 18.57
N ASP A 152 -7.13 13.86 17.74
CA ASP A 152 -6.26 12.71 17.87
C ASP A 152 -4.81 12.99 17.41
N MET A 153 -4.59 14.06 16.64
CA MET A 153 -3.26 14.48 16.22
C MET A 153 -2.39 14.98 17.38
N ARG A 154 -1.07 14.92 17.18
CA ARG A 154 -0.13 15.62 18.08
C ARG A 154 -0.41 17.13 18.06
N LYS A 155 -0.37 17.79 19.22
CA LYS A 155 -0.63 19.24 19.34
C LYS A 155 0.14 20.10 18.35
N VAL A 156 1.44 19.84 18.16
CA VAL A 156 2.28 20.58 17.21
C VAL A 156 1.86 20.35 15.76
N PHE A 157 1.29 19.19 15.42
CA PHE A 157 0.81 18.90 14.06
C PHE A 157 -0.41 19.77 13.72
N ARG A 158 -1.35 19.96 14.66
CA ARG A 158 -2.46 20.91 14.47
C ARG A 158 -1.97 22.34 14.23
N GLN A 159 -0.96 22.77 14.98
CA GLN A 159 -0.36 24.11 14.79
C GLN A 159 0.31 24.24 13.42
N ASN A 160 1.00 23.19 12.99
CA ASN A 160 1.66 23.10 11.69
C ASN A 160 0.66 23.07 10.52
N ILE A 161 -0.46 22.36 10.68
CA ILE A 161 -1.59 22.38 9.74
C ILE A 161 -2.15 23.80 9.62
N ASN A 162 -2.41 24.46 10.76
CA ASN A 162 -2.89 25.84 10.78
C ASN A 162 -1.88 26.84 10.22
N TRP A 163 -0.58 26.56 10.32
CA TRP A 163 0.45 27.35 9.67
C TRP A 163 0.36 27.14 8.15
N GLY A 164 0.36 25.90 7.68
CA GLY A 164 0.29 25.60 6.25
C GLY A 164 -0.96 26.17 5.60
N ALA A 165 -2.12 26.06 6.24
CA ALA A 165 -3.38 26.63 5.75
C ALA A 165 -3.35 28.16 5.55
N ARG A 166 -2.45 28.87 6.24
CA ARG A 166 -2.32 30.33 6.16
C ARG A 166 -1.21 30.81 5.20
N HIS A 167 -0.25 29.94 4.90
CA HIS A 167 0.99 30.35 4.20
C HIS A 167 1.25 29.56 2.93
N LEU A 168 0.65 28.37 2.77
CA LEU A 168 0.79 27.56 1.57
C LEU A 168 -0.43 27.72 0.67
N GLU A 169 -0.17 27.87 -0.61
CA GLU A 169 -1.17 27.67 -1.65
C GLU A 169 -1.11 26.21 -2.08
N CYS A 170 -2.16 25.45 -1.75
CA CYS A 170 -2.25 24.03 -2.10
C CYS A 170 -3.31 23.80 -3.17
N LYS A 171 -2.97 23.00 -4.18
CA LYS A 171 -3.88 22.56 -5.25
C LYS A 171 -3.99 21.04 -5.24
N ILE A 172 -5.22 20.54 -5.31
CA ILE A 172 -5.50 19.13 -5.55
C ILE A 172 -5.54 18.90 -7.06
N ILE A 173 -4.76 17.94 -7.51
CA ILE A 173 -4.70 17.48 -8.90
C ILE A 173 -5.26 16.06 -8.94
N ASP A 174 -6.37 15.89 -9.65
CA ASP A 174 -7.15 14.66 -9.75
C ASP A 174 -7.47 14.31 -11.21
N ALA A 175 -8.30 13.28 -11.42
CA ALA A 175 -8.68 12.81 -12.75
C ALA A 175 -9.28 13.89 -13.67
N ASN A 176 -9.83 14.97 -13.10
CA ASN A 176 -10.53 16.01 -13.86
C ASN A 176 -9.60 17.13 -14.36
N ASN A 177 -8.42 17.30 -13.74
CA ASN A 177 -7.57 18.46 -13.99
C ASN A 177 -6.08 18.13 -14.17
N VAL A 178 -5.68 16.86 -14.07
CA VAL A 178 -4.30 16.41 -14.27
C VAL A 178 -3.84 16.65 -15.70
N THR A 179 -2.60 17.10 -15.83
CA THR A 179 -1.88 17.27 -17.10
C THR A 179 -0.58 16.49 -17.08
N GLU A 180 0.00 16.26 -18.26
CA GLU A 180 1.33 15.64 -18.39
C GLU A 180 2.42 16.48 -17.70
N GLN A 181 2.31 17.81 -17.78
CA GLN A 181 3.26 18.73 -17.17
C GLN A 181 3.32 18.55 -15.64
N ASP A 182 2.18 18.29 -14.98
CA ASP A 182 2.16 18.09 -13.52
C ASP A 182 3.05 16.92 -13.09
N PHE A 183 3.16 15.87 -13.91
CA PHE A 183 3.98 14.69 -13.62
C PHE A 183 5.43 14.81 -14.10
N LEU A 184 5.68 15.60 -15.16
CA LEU A 184 7.04 16.00 -15.52
C LEU A 184 7.65 16.84 -14.38
N ASP A 185 6.91 17.84 -13.88
CA ASP A 185 7.32 18.68 -12.75
C ASP A 185 7.52 17.83 -11.49
N PHE A 186 6.67 16.83 -11.26
CA PHE A 186 6.81 15.93 -10.12
C PHE A 186 8.07 15.07 -10.20
N GLU A 187 8.36 14.49 -11.36
CA GLU A 187 9.57 13.71 -11.58
C GLU A 187 10.82 14.58 -11.39
N GLU A 188 10.85 15.76 -12.02
CA GLU A 188 11.97 16.70 -11.94
C GLU A 188 12.21 17.19 -10.51
N PHE A 189 11.14 17.59 -9.80
CA PHE A 189 11.22 18.03 -8.42
C PHE A 189 11.69 16.90 -7.48
N HIS A 190 11.19 15.67 -7.70
CA HIS A 190 11.67 14.50 -6.97
C HIS A 190 13.16 14.24 -7.21
N VAL A 191 13.64 14.31 -8.45
CA VAL A 191 15.07 14.13 -8.77
C VAL A 191 15.92 15.20 -8.11
N ALA A 192 15.50 16.47 -8.19
CA ALA A 192 16.20 17.59 -7.59
C ALA A 192 16.35 17.43 -6.07
N VAL A 193 15.25 17.15 -5.36
CA VAL A 193 15.25 16.98 -3.90
C VAL A 193 15.97 15.70 -3.46
N ALA A 194 15.84 14.60 -4.22
CA ALA A 194 16.52 13.35 -3.91
C ALA A 194 18.03 13.41 -4.21
N GLY A 195 18.47 14.33 -5.06
CA GLY A 195 19.84 14.43 -5.59
C GLY A 195 20.20 13.33 -6.57
N ARG A 196 19.25 12.45 -6.92
CA ARG A 196 19.40 11.34 -7.87
C ARG A 196 18.05 10.86 -8.35
N ARG A 197 18.04 10.20 -9.52
CA ARG A 197 16.86 9.44 -9.97
C ARG A 197 16.74 8.14 -9.17
N THR A 198 15.64 7.97 -8.44
CA THR A 198 15.40 6.76 -7.60
C THR A 198 14.34 5.83 -8.16
N ARG A 199 13.72 6.16 -9.30
CA ARG A 199 12.72 5.36 -10.01
C ARG A 199 12.70 5.73 -11.49
N SER A 200 12.20 4.84 -12.35
CA SER A 200 12.18 5.04 -13.80
C SER A 200 11.12 6.04 -14.24
N HIS A 201 11.30 6.64 -15.42
CA HIS A 201 10.29 7.48 -16.08
C HIS A 201 8.97 6.71 -16.29
N ASP A 202 9.04 5.45 -16.75
CA ASP A 202 7.87 4.58 -16.90
C ASP A 202 7.03 4.47 -15.61
N SER A 203 7.67 4.42 -14.45
CA SER A 203 6.94 4.39 -13.17
C SER A 203 6.21 5.70 -12.85
N TRP A 204 6.69 6.84 -13.36
CA TRP A 204 5.99 8.14 -13.25
C TRP A 204 4.83 8.23 -14.23
N VAL A 205 4.98 7.70 -15.45
CA VAL A 205 3.89 7.60 -16.42
C VAL A 205 2.73 6.77 -15.85
N GLU A 206 3.02 5.64 -15.21
CA GLU A 206 1.96 4.85 -14.54
C GLU A 206 1.34 5.56 -13.34
N GLN A 207 2.10 6.38 -12.60
CA GLN A 207 1.53 7.21 -11.52
C GLN A 207 0.59 8.28 -12.08
N MET A 208 0.91 8.89 -13.23
CA MET A 208 0.00 9.79 -13.93
C MET A 208 -1.27 9.07 -14.36
N ARG A 209 -1.15 7.85 -14.90
CA ARG A 209 -2.29 7.01 -15.28
C ARG A 209 -3.20 6.70 -14.09
N LEU A 210 -2.63 6.42 -12.92
CA LEU A 210 -3.39 6.23 -11.68
C LEU A 210 -4.19 7.49 -11.30
N VAL A 211 -3.65 8.69 -11.51
CA VAL A 211 -4.41 9.93 -11.28
C VAL A 211 -5.52 10.11 -12.31
N GLN A 212 -5.22 9.89 -13.60
CA GLN A 212 -6.21 9.99 -14.69
C GLN A 212 -7.39 9.02 -14.53
N THR A 213 -7.16 7.86 -13.91
CA THR A 213 -8.19 6.85 -13.65
C THR A 213 -8.91 7.04 -12.32
N GLY A 214 -8.53 8.05 -11.52
CA GLY A 214 -9.13 8.33 -10.21
C GLY A 214 -8.72 7.34 -9.12
N GLU A 215 -7.66 6.56 -9.34
CA GLU A 215 -7.11 5.63 -8.35
C GLU A 215 -6.10 6.33 -7.42
N ASN A 216 -5.48 7.41 -7.90
CA ASN A 216 -4.61 8.31 -7.15
C ASN A 216 -5.05 9.78 -7.31
N PHE A 217 -4.49 10.65 -6.46
CA PHE A 217 -4.50 12.09 -6.65
C PHE A 217 -3.25 12.72 -6.03
N LEU A 218 -2.97 13.96 -6.40
CA LEU A 218 -1.77 14.70 -6.03
C LEU A 218 -2.17 15.98 -5.29
N VAL A 219 -1.42 16.33 -4.25
CA VAL A 219 -1.49 17.65 -3.59
C VAL A 219 -0.18 18.38 -3.86
N VAL A 220 -0.28 19.49 -4.58
CA VAL A 220 0.85 20.38 -4.91
C VAL A 220 0.81 21.58 -3.97
N SER A 221 1.98 22.00 -3.47
CA SER A 221 2.10 23.05 -2.46
C SER A 221 3.10 24.10 -2.89
N HIS A 222 2.66 25.35 -2.88
CA HIS A 222 3.49 26.51 -3.17
C HIS A 222 3.61 27.41 -1.93
N LEU A 223 4.77 28.01 -1.75
CA LEU A 223 5.03 29.07 -0.78
C LEU A 223 5.52 30.29 -1.56
N ASN A 224 4.76 31.39 -1.54
CA ASN A 224 5.05 32.58 -2.33
C ASN A 224 5.33 32.25 -3.81
N GLU A 225 4.38 31.54 -4.46
CA GLU A 225 4.45 31.10 -5.87
C GLU A 225 5.56 30.09 -6.19
N THR A 226 6.41 29.73 -5.23
CA THR A 226 7.48 28.74 -5.42
C THR A 226 6.99 27.35 -5.06
N LEU A 227 7.20 26.35 -5.93
CA LEU A 227 6.91 24.95 -5.64
C LEU A 227 7.77 24.47 -4.47
N VAL A 228 7.13 24.04 -3.37
CA VAL A 228 7.84 23.59 -2.16
C VAL A 228 7.47 22.17 -1.72
N GLY A 229 6.43 21.58 -2.32
CA GLY A 229 6.00 20.23 -1.94
C GLY A 229 5.03 19.59 -2.91
N MET A 230 5.16 18.27 -3.07
CA MET A 230 4.24 17.43 -3.83
C MET A 230 3.98 16.12 -3.06
N SER A 231 2.71 15.78 -2.89
CA SER A 231 2.26 14.63 -2.10
C SER A 231 1.26 13.81 -2.89
N LEU A 232 1.60 12.56 -3.17
CA LEU A 232 0.77 11.62 -3.92
C LEU A 232 0.09 10.65 -2.98
N PHE A 233 -1.21 10.46 -3.21
CA PHE A 233 -2.06 9.59 -2.43
C PHE A 233 -2.71 8.57 -3.36
N ALA A 234 -2.69 7.31 -2.95
CA ALA A 234 -3.58 6.31 -3.53
C ALA A 234 -4.89 6.35 -2.74
N ALA A 235 -6.02 6.44 -3.42
CA ALA A 235 -7.32 6.52 -2.77
C ALA A 235 -8.40 5.91 -3.68
N SER A 236 -8.95 4.78 -3.22
CA SER A 236 -10.02 4.07 -3.90
C SER A 236 -10.69 3.13 -2.91
N GLY A 237 -11.93 2.71 -3.22
CA GLY A 237 -12.66 1.78 -2.38
C GLY A 237 -12.76 2.27 -0.93
N LYS A 238 -12.25 1.46 0.00
CA LYS A 238 -12.31 1.74 1.44
C LYS A 238 -11.02 2.32 2.03
N LEU A 239 -9.91 2.26 1.30
CA LEU A 239 -8.58 2.54 1.83
C LEU A 239 -7.83 3.55 0.97
N ALA A 240 -7.31 4.58 1.64
CA ALA A 240 -6.31 5.48 1.11
C ALA A 240 -4.91 5.16 1.67
N TYR A 241 -3.87 5.59 0.97
CA TYR A 241 -2.48 5.40 1.35
C TYR A 241 -1.63 6.62 0.98
N TYR A 242 -0.83 7.12 1.93
CA TYR A 242 0.17 8.17 1.66
C TYR A 242 1.38 7.59 0.92
N SER A 243 1.40 7.76 -0.40
CA SER A 243 2.29 7.04 -1.32
C SER A 243 3.66 7.69 -1.47
N VAL A 244 3.70 8.93 -1.96
CA VAL A 244 4.94 9.65 -2.26
C VAL A 244 4.85 11.04 -1.66
N GLY A 245 5.92 11.49 -1.01
CA GLY A 245 6.03 12.87 -0.56
C GLY A 245 7.43 13.40 -0.84
N VAL A 246 7.49 14.57 -1.48
CA VAL A 246 8.72 15.31 -1.74
C VAL A 246 8.49 16.76 -1.31
N TYR A 247 9.47 17.31 -0.59
CA TYR A 247 9.41 18.67 -0.05
C TYR A 247 10.80 19.31 -0.11
N GLU A 248 10.85 20.61 -0.31
CA GLU A 248 12.10 21.38 -0.37
C GLU A 248 12.84 21.32 0.98
N ARG A 249 14.04 20.74 0.98
CA ARG A 249 14.80 20.41 2.20
C ARG A 249 15.34 21.66 2.88
N GLU A 250 15.75 22.66 2.10
CA GLU A 250 16.28 23.92 2.64
C GLU A 250 15.21 24.72 3.41
N LEU A 251 13.94 24.40 3.17
CA LEU A 251 12.79 25.03 3.80
C LEU A 251 12.18 24.22 4.96
N PHE A 252 12.87 23.19 5.48
CA PHE A 252 12.37 22.36 6.60
C PHE A 252 12.28 23.09 7.94
N HIS A 253 12.75 24.32 8.03
CA HIS A 253 12.41 25.22 9.14
C HIS A 253 10.92 25.63 9.13
N PHE A 254 10.23 25.46 8.00
CA PHE A 254 8.78 25.54 7.87
C PHE A 254 8.13 24.13 7.88
N PRO A 255 6.91 23.98 8.40
CA PRO A 255 6.24 22.68 8.47
C PRO A 255 5.52 22.29 7.16
N LEU A 256 6.24 22.30 6.04
CA LEU A 256 5.71 22.22 4.67
C LEU A 256 4.79 21.02 4.39
N SER A 257 5.00 19.88 5.05
CA SER A 257 4.27 18.63 4.76
C SER A 257 2.94 18.47 5.48
N HIS A 258 2.69 19.22 6.55
CA HIS A 258 1.58 18.92 7.46
C HIS A 258 0.21 19.24 6.84
N TYR A 259 0.07 20.44 6.28
CA TYR A 259 -1.18 20.85 5.64
C TYR A 259 -1.49 20.09 4.34
N PRO A 260 -0.52 19.82 3.44
CA PRO A 260 -0.76 19.01 2.24
C PRO A 260 -1.20 17.57 2.56
N ILE A 261 -0.60 16.95 3.58
CA ILE A 261 -1.03 15.62 4.05
C ILE A 261 -2.43 15.68 4.65
N TRP A 262 -2.75 16.74 5.41
CA TRP A 262 -4.10 16.94 5.92
C TRP A 262 -5.14 17.07 4.80
N LEU A 263 -4.84 17.84 3.75
CA LEU A 263 -5.69 17.91 2.56
C LEU A 263 -5.85 16.54 1.88
N GLY A 264 -4.78 15.74 1.82
CA GLY A 264 -4.84 14.36 1.32
C GLY A 264 -5.72 13.44 2.16
N ILE A 265 -5.73 13.59 3.49
CA ILE A 265 -6.63 12.86 4.39
C ILE A 265 -8.08 13.26 4.11
N LEU A 266 -8.37 14.56 4.02
CA LEU A 266 -9.73 15.06 3.76
C LEU A 266 -10.24 14.64 2.39
N HIS A 267 -9.43 14.81 1.34
CA HIS A 267 -9.84 14.46 -0.01
C HIS A 267 -10.05 12.95 -0.18
N SER A 268 -9.21 12.13 0.44
CA SER A 268 -9.42 10.67 0.48
C SER A 268 -10.78 10.28 1.07
N ARG A 269 -11.21 10.97 2.14
CA ARG A 269 -12.55 10.77 2.72
C ARG A 269 -13.65 11.19 1.75
N ASP A 270 -13.48 12.33 1.09
CA ASP A 270 -14.46 12.85 0.14
C ASP A 270 -14.58 11.95 -1.11
N MET A 271 -13.53 11.20 -1.45
CA MET A 271 -13.54 10.10 -2.44
C MET A 271 -14.22 8.81 -1.95
N GLY A 272 -14.66 8.75 -0.68
CA GLY A 272 -15.38 7.62 -0.11
C GLY A 272 -14.54 6.63 0.67
N CYS A 273 -13.23 6.87 0.86
CA CYS A 273 -12.40 6.03 1.71
C CYS A 273 -12.86 6.14 3.18
N VAL A 274 -12.73 5.05 3.93
CA VAL A 274 -13.06 5.00 5.37
C VAL A 274 -11.81 4.94 6.24
N GLU A 275 -10.68 4.57 5.66
CA GLU A 275 -9.40 4.48 6.33
C GLU A 275 -8.28 5.08 5.48
N PHE A 276 -7.28 5.61 6.16
CA PHE A 276 -6.10 6.19 5.54
C PHE A 276 -4.85 5.61 6.18
N SER A 277 -4.05 4.90 5.39
CA SER A 277 -2.78 4.33 5.84
C SER A 277 -1.63 5.31 5.64
N MET A 278 -0.88 5.52 6.72
CA MET A 278 0.42 6.18 6.67
C MET A 278 1.57 5.19 6.39
N GLY A 279 1.27 3.89 6.25
CA GLY A 279 2.21 2.80 6.05
C GLY A 279 2.82 2.24 7.34
N GLU A 280 3.85 1.40 7.18
CA GLU A 280 4.52 0.72 8.30
C GLU A 280 5.06 1.73 9.32
N SER A 281 4.84 1.43 10.59
CA SER A 281 5.33 2.16 11.75
C SER A 281 6.36 1.30 12.48
N VAL A 282 7.62 1.68 12.36
CA VAL A 282 8.74 1.04 13.06
C VAL A 282 9.21 1.84 14.28
N TYR A 283 9.98 1.16 15.14
CA TYR A 283 10.46 1.67 16.42
C TYR A 283 11.93 1.35 16.63
N ASN A 284 12.63 2.23 17.34
CA ASN A 284 14.03 2.03 17.66
C ASN A 284 14.20 0.78 18.53
N ASN A 285 15.26 0.00 18.28
CA ASN A 285 15.56 -1.26 18.97
C ASN A 285 14.47 -2.35 18.88
N VAL A 286 13.54 -2.23 17.92
CA VAL A 286 12.54 -3.26 17.62
C VAL A 286 12.85 -3.84 16.24
N ILE A 287 12.82 -5.17 16.13
CA ILE A 287 12.97 -5.87 14.85
C ILE A 287 11.71 -5.64 14.03
N ASN A 288 11.85 -5.16 12.80
CA ASN A 288 10.73 -4.87 11.91
C ASN A 288 10.18 -6.13 11.23
N SER A 289 9.17 -5.94 10.36
CA SER A 289 8.50 -7.04 9.67
C SER A 289 9.39 -7.84 8.71
N LEU A 290 10.54 -7.27 8.30
CA LEU A 290 11.55 -7.91 7.45
C LEU A 290 12.68 -8.57 8.24
N GLY A 291 12.68 -8.48 9.57
CA GLY A 291 13.66 -9.15 10.42
C GLY A 291 14.96 -8.39 10.66
N HIS A 292 15.01 -7.09 10.38
CA HIS A 292 16.15 -6.25 10.69
C HIS A 292 15.80 -5.14 11.70
N LEU A 293 16.82 -4.61 12.37
CA LEU A 293 16.66 -3.40 13.17
C LEU A 293 16.43 -2.21 12.24
N SER A 294 15.48 -1.36 12.61
CA SER A 294 15.22 -0.13 11.88
C SER A 294 16.29 0.91 12.14
N THR A 295 16.66 1.62 11.08
CA THR A 295 17.56 2.77 11.14
C THR A 295 16.89 3.94 11.87
N GLU A 296 17.70 4.88 12.37
CA GLU A 296 17.21 6.13 12.96
C GLU A 296 16.30 6.89 11.99
N LYS A 297 16.66 6.91 10.70
CA LYS A 297 15.87 7.54 9.64
C LYS A 297 14.46 6.94 9.54
N GLU A 298 14.35 5.62 9.48
CA GLU A 298 13.05 4.92 9.40
C GLU A 298 12.21 5.16 10.67
N CYS A 299 12.85 5.18 11.84
CA CYS A 299 12.20 5.50 13.10
C CYS A 299 11.68 6.94 13.14
N ASN A 300 12.45 7.90 12.63
CA ASN A 300 12.06 9.30 12.54
C ASN A 300 10.89 9.50 11.58
N ILE A 301 10.91 8.83 10.42
CA ILE A 301 9.79 8.82 9.47
C ILE A 301 8.53 8.24 10.14
N SER A 302 8.65 7.12 10.85
CA SER A 302 7.52 6.51 11.56
C SER A 302 6.99 7.42 12.67
N HIS A 303 7.87 8.06 13.44
CA HIS A 303 7.50 9.01 14.48
C HIS A 303 6.79 10.25 13.94
N PHE A 304 7.19 10.73 12.76
CA PHE A 304 6.48 11.80 12.04
C PHE A 304 5.07 11.33 11.63
N LYS A 305 4.97 10.18 10.96
CA LYS A 305 3.69 9.62 10.47
C LYS A 305 2.67 9.42 11.60
N ARG A 306 3.09 8.88 12.74
CA ARG A 306 2.26 8.74 13.95
C ARG A 306 1.76 10.07 14.53
N GLY A 307 2.38 11.20 14.18
CA GLY A 307 1.94 12.52 14.63
C GLY A 307 0.58 12.96 14.08
N PHE A 308 0.13 12.35 12.98
CA PHE A 308 -1.20 12.58 12.38
C PHE A 308 -2.34 11.86 13.10
N GLY A 309 -2.07 11.20 14.24
CA GLY A 309 -3.07 10.44 14.97
C GLY A 309 -3.38 9.10 14.30
N GLY A 310 -4.51 8.51 14.66
CA GLY A 310 -4.94 7.18 14.28
C GLY A 310 -4.45 6.08 15.23
N ASP A 311 -4.84 4.86 14.92
CA ASP A 311 -4.48 3.66 15.65
C ASP A 311 -3.35 2.89 14.95
N ILE A 312 -2.63 2.08 15.72
CA ILE A 312 -1.71 1.09 15.17
C ILE A 312 -2.49 -0.19 14.91
N ARG A 313 -2.56 -0.60 13.64
CA ARG A 313 -3.07 -1.91 13.24
C ARG A 313 -1.92 -2.89 13.12
N SER A 314 -2.00 -3.99 13.85
CA SER A 314 -1.03 -5.07 13.74
C SER A 314 -1.55 -6.20 12.86
N SER A 315 -0.67 -6.72 12.01
CA SER A 315 -0.86 -7.94 11.22
C SER A 315 0.40 -8.80 11.33
N LEU A 316 0.37 -10.04 10.85
CA LEU A 316 1.57 -10.87 10.77
C LEU A 316 2.13 -10.85 9.35
N ARG A 317 3.44 -10.74 9.21
CA ARG A 317 4.15 -10.90 7.94
C ARG A 317 5.02 -12.14 8.01
N PHE A 318 4.80 -13.06 7.09
CA PHE A 318 5.61 -14.24 6.88
C PHE A 318 6.61 -13.91 5.77
N TYR A 319 7.88 -13.75 6.15
CA TYR A 319 8.96 -13.47 5.21
C TYR A 319 10.14 -14.41 5.48
N GLY A 320 10.45 -15.29 4.52
CA GLY A 320 11.56 -16.24 4.64
C GLY A 320 11.66 -17.26 3.51
N ASP A 321 12.69 -18.09 3.60
CA ASP A 321 13.01 -19.13 2.60
C ASP A 321 12.14 -20.38 2.78
N LEU A 322 11.44 -20.75 1.72
CA LEU A 322 10.78 -22.03 1.54
C LEU A 322 11.84 -23.10 1.28
N LYS A 323 11.99 -24.00 2.25
CA LYS A 323 12.86 -25.17 2.11
C LYS A 323 12.12 -26.26 1.34
N VAL A 324 12.72 -26.74 0.26
CA VAL A 324 12.27 -27.93 -0.49
C VAL A 324 12.76 -29.19 0.19
#